data_AF-A0A9N9EHM2-F1
#
_entry.id   AF-A0A9N9EHM2-F1
#
_cell.length_a   1.000
_cell.length_b   1.000
_cell.length_c   1.000
_cell.angle_alpha   90.00
_cell.angle_beta   90.00
_cell.angle_gamma   90.00
#
_symmetry.space_group_name_H-M   'P 1'
#
loop_
_entity.id
_entity.type
_entity.pdbx_description
1 polymer ?
#
loop_
_entity_poly.entity_id
_entity_poly.type
_entity_poly.pdbx_seq_one_letter_code
_entity_poly.pdbx_strand_id
1 'polypeptide(L)'
;MPFLKTFCGISDLQNGVIIITAISLLNKSSGFFGISSIIYCENILSNISYLYSMIMIIVFAYCLFYGILKENATIIRYYSYIYWADLAVSSLFIITFELLWYLITDHTKILTKNGSFSNDTQSITGSPTKLPAWEAEATIANLILAFTTFVHIYFALVVHSYARLGEKQYSIIRTSEHSTPIMMSSLVMALLKPP
;
A
#
# COMPACT_ATOMS: atom_id res chain seq x y z
N MET A 1 -5.28 11.33 -15.15
CA MET A 1 -4.98 11.55 -13.72
C MET A 1 -3.65 12.27 -13.58
N PRO A 2 -3.51 13.20 -12.61
CA PRO A 2 -2.42 14.17 -12.58
C PRO A 2 -1.07 13.48 -12.43
N PHE A 3 -0.08 13.99 -13.16
CA PHE A 3 1.22 13.36 -13.34
C PHE A 3 2.16 13.86 -12.25
N LEU A 4 2.48 13.03 -11.26
CA LEU A 4 3.51 13.38 -10.29
C LEU A 4 4.88 13.26 -10.98
N LYS A 5 5.54 14.40 -11.20
CA LYS A 5 6.88 14.46 -11.79
C LYS A 5 7.99 14.14 -10.79
N THR A 6 7.69 14.18 -9.50
CA THR A 6 8.68 14.09 -8.42
C THR A 6 8.03 13.43 -7.19
N PHE A 7 8.76 12.57 -6.48
CA PHE A 7 8.30 12.03 -5.21
C PHE A 7 8.43 13.11 -4.13
N CYS A 8 7.30 13.50 -3.54
CA CYS A 8 7.23 14.56 -2.51
C CYS A 8 7.81 15.93 -2.96
N GLY A 9 7.97 16.16 -4.27
CA GLY A 9 8.56 17.38 -4.82
C GLY A 9 10.09 17.49 -4.73
N ILE A 10 10.79 16.52 -4.14
CA ILE A 10 12.23 16.62 -3.82
C ILE A 10 13.04 15.44 -4.39
N SER A 11 12.47 14.24 -4.44
CA SER A 11 13.22 13.02 -4.78
C SER A 11 12.82 12.42 -6.14
N ASP A 12 13.77 11.72 -6.76
CA ASP A 12 13.52 10.96 -7.97
C ASP A 12 12.43 9.89 -7.74
N LEU A 13 11.58 9.70 -8.74
CA LEU A 13 10.37 8.90 -8.63
C LEU A 13 10.68 7.43 -8.37
N GLN A 14 11.78 6.92 -8.95
CA GLN A 14 12.27 5.56 -8.72
C GLN A 14 12.64 5.34 -7.25
N ASN A 15 13.38 6.27 -6.64
CA ASN A 15 13.79 6.15 -5.25
C ASN A 15 12.58 6.24 -4.30
N GLY A 16 11.61 7.09 -4.64
CA GLY A 16 10.32 7.15 -3.93
C GLY A 16 9.57 5.83 -3.98
N VAL A 17 9.48 5.19 -5.14
CA VAL A 17 8.84 3.88 -5.30
C VAL A 17 9.57 2.79 -4.53
N ILE A 18 10.91 2.77 -4.53
CA ILE A 18 11.71 1.82 -3.73
C ILE A 18 11.38 1.96 -2.24
N ILE A 19 11.34 3.18 -1.72
CA ILE A 19 11.02 3.46 -0.30
C ILE A 19 9.58 3.01 0.01
N ILE A 20 8.61 3.34 -0.85
CA ILE A 20 7.22 2.91 -0.71
C ILE A 20 7.14 1.38 -0.64
N THR A 21 7.76 0.68 -1.59
CA THR A 21 7.74 -0.78 -1.64
C THR A 21 8.41 -1.39 -0.41
N ALA A 22 9.50 -0.80 0.09
CA ALA A 22 10.17 -1.24 1.31
C ALA A 22 9.27 -1.08 2.54
N ILE A 23 8.59 0.07 2.68
CA ILE A 23 7.61 0.31 3.76
C ILE A 23 6.46 -0.69 3.65
N SER A 24 5.95 -0.96 2.45
CA SER A 24 4.87 -1.95 2.26
C SER A 24 5.31 -3.38 2.59
N LEU A 25 6.56 -3.75 2.28
CA LEU A 25 7.16 -5.03 2.70
C LEU A 25 7.25 -5.13 4.22
N LEU A 26 7.71 -4.08 4.89
CA LEU A 26 7.74 -4.01 6.35
C LEU A 26 6.33 -4.10 6.95
N ASN A 27 5.35 -3.42 6.37
CA ASN A 27 3.95 -3.50 6.82
C ASN A 27 3.43 -4.94 6.72
N LYS A 28 3.68 -5.60 5.59
CA LYS A 28 3.29 -7.01 5.36
C LYS A 28 4.03 -7.99 6.27
N SER A 29 5.25 -7.66 6.71
CA SER A 29 6.03 -8.49 7.64
C SER A 29 5.32 -8.70 8.99
N SER A 30 4.43 -7.79 9.39
CA SER A 30 3.59 -7.99 10.57
C SER A 30 2.68 -9.22 10.44
N GLY A 31 2.32 -9.62 9.22
CA GLY A 31 1.58 -10.85 8.93
C GLY A 31 2.33 -12.13 9.35
N PHE A 32 3.65 -12.07 9.57
CA PHE A 32 4.43 -13.17 10.13
C PHE A 32 4.03 -13.50 11.57
N PHE A 33 3.62 -12.49 12.37
CA PHE A 33 3.04 -12.72 13.69
C PHE A 33 1.66 -13.41 13.61
N GLY A 34 0.98 -13.32 12.46
CA GLY A 34 -0.25 -14.06 12.17
C GLY A 34 -0.06 -15.57 12.01
N ILE A 35 1.17 -16.05 11.76
CA ILE A 35 1.45 -17.51 11.67
C ILE A 35 1.08 -18.21 12.97
N SER A 36 1.33 -17.58 14.12
CA SER A 36 0.89 -18.11 15.41
C SER A 36 -0.62 -18.29 15.45
N SER A 37 -1.41 -17.39 14.83
CA SER A 37 -2.87 -17.55 14.75
C SER A 37 -3.30 -18.75 13.89
N ILE A 38 -2.54 -19.13 12.86
CA ILE A 38 -2.86 -20.30 12.03
C ILE A 38 -2.74 -21.61 12.83
N ILE A 39 -1.80 -21.65 13.76
CA ILE A 39 -1.54 -22.82 14.60
C ILE A 39 -2.59 -22.91 15.74
N TYR A 40 -3.09 -21.78 16.23
CA TYR A 40 -3.96 -21.74 17.42
C TYR A 40 -5.44 -21.42 17.15
N CYS A 41 -5.84 -21.02 15.93
CA CYS A 41 -7.20 -20.54 15.64
C CYS A 41 -7.86 -21.34 14.50
N GLU A 42 -9.07 -21.87 14.77
CA GLU A 42 -9.88 -22.64 13.80
C GLU A 42 -10.55 -21.78 12.71
N ASN A 43 -10.45 -20.46 12.78
CA ASN A 43 -11.25 -19.58 11.92
C ASN A 43 -10.64 -19.45 10.51
N ILE A 44 -11.24 -20.13 9.54
CA ILE A 44 -10.81 -20.23 8.12
C ILE A 44 -10.57 -18.85 7.48
N LEU A 45 -11.41 -17.87 7.79
CA LEU A 45 -11.31 -16.53 7.21
C LEU A 45 -10.02 -15.80 7.63
N SER A 46 -9.60 -16.00 8.88
CA SER A 46 -8.35 -15.44 9.41
C SER A 46 -7.14 -16.06 8.71
N ASN A 47 -7.15 -17.39 8.55
CA ASN A 47 -6.08 -18.15 7.88
C ASN A 47 -5.86 -17.72 6.42
N ILE A 48 -6.94 -17.45 5.67
CA ILE A 48 -6.85 -16.96 4.29
C ILE A 48 -6.21 -15.57 4.23
N SER A 49 -6.57 -14.67 5.15
CA SER A 49 -6.00 -13.31 5.18
C SER A 49 -4.49 -13.30 5.48
N TYR A 50 -4.02 -14.22 6.33
CA TYR A 50 -2.59 -14.35 6.63
C TYR A 50 -1.80 -14.98 5.48
N LEU A 51 -2.34 -16.03 4.84
CA LEU A 51 -1.74 -16.62 3.64
C LEU A 51 -1.62 -15.59 2.51
N TYR A 52 -2.64 -14.74 2.34
CA TYR A 52 -2.58 -13.63 1.40
C TYR A 52 -1.42 -12.67 1.72
N SER A 53 -1.24 -12.29 2.98
CA SER A 53 -0.12 -11.41 3.38
C SER A 53 1.24 -12.01 3.03
N MET A 54 1.43 -13.32 3.24
CA MET A 54 2.68 -14.03 2.90
C MET A 54 2.98 -14.02 1.40
N ILE A 55 1.98 -14.37 0.60
CA ILE A 55 2.11 -14.37 -0.86
C ILE A 55 2.48 -12.97 -1.35
N MET A 56 1.87 -11.94 -0.77
CA MET A 56 2.11 -10.56 -1.15
C MET A 56 3.50 -10.04 -0.77
N ILE A 57 4.13 -10.56 0.30
CA ILE A 57 5.57 -10.30 0.57
C ILE A 57 6.43 -10.79 -0.59
N ILE A 58 6.20 -12.03 -1.04
CA ILE A 58 6.96 -12.64 -2.14
C ILE A 58 6.76 -11.84 -3.42
N VAL A 59 5.51 -11.48 -3.73
CA VAL A 59 5.18 -10.68 -4.92
C VAL A 59 5.83 -9.29 -4.86
N PHE A 60 5.78 -8.61 -3.71
CA PHE A 60 6.35 -7.26 -3.58
C PHE A 60 7.87 -7.30 -3.66
N ALA A 61 8.51 -8.29 -3.05
CA ALA A 61 9.95 -8.52 -3.17
C ALA A 61 10.33 -8.79 -4.64
N TYR A 62 9.59 -9.67 -5.33
CA TYR A 62 9.83 -9.95 -6.75
C TYR A 62 9.71 -8.69 -7.62
N CYS A 63 8.64 -7.91 -7.44
CA CYS A 63 8.42 -6.66 -8.17
C CYS A 63 9.50 -5.62 -7.87
N LEU A 64 10.00 -5.54 -6.63
CA LEU A 64 11.11 -4.66 -6.27
C LEU A 64 12.40 -5.06 -6.99
N PHE A 65 12.83 -6.31 -6.86
CA PHE A 65 14.11 -6.78 -7.39
C PHE A 65 14.13 -6.93 -8.92
N TYR A 66 13.04 -7.43 -9.52
CA TYR A 66 12.99 -7.70 -10.97
C TYR A 66 12.25 -6.62 -11.76
N GLY A 67 11.38 -5.84 -11.14
CA GLY A 67 10.65 -4.76 -11.80
C GLY A 67 11.38 -3.43 -11.67
N ILE A 68 11.44 -2.91 -10.45
CA ILE A 68 11.89 -1.54 -10.17
C ILE A 68 13.41 -1.40 -10.30
N LEU A 69 14.20 -2.34 -9.78
CA LEU A 69 15.66 -2.29 -9.86
C LEU A 69 16.23 -2.63 -11.25
N LYS A 70 15.52 -3.45 -12.04
CA LYS A 70 15.90 -3.79 -13.43
C LYS A 70 15.17 -2.95 -14.48
N GLU A 71 14.39 -1.96 -14.04
CA GLU A 71 13.63 -1.03 -14.89
C GLU A 71 12.73 -1.69 -15.94
N ASN A 72 12.21 -2.88 -15.66
CA ASN A 72 11.36 -3.60 -16.61
C ASN A 72 9.92 -3.05 -16.61
N ALA A 73 9.56 -2.28 -17.64
CA ALA A 73 8.25 -1.61 -17.70
C ALA A 73 7.05 -2.57 -17.63
N THR A 74 7.20 -3.81 -18.13
CA THR A 74 6.08 -4.78 -18.08
C THR A 74 5.78 -5.17 -16.64
N ILE A 75 6.82 -5.46 -15.86
CA ILE A 75 6.69 -5.86 -14.45
C ILE A 75 6.22 -4.67 -13.62
N ILE A 76 6.75 -3.47 -13.86
CA ILE A 76 6.34 -2.24 -13.14
C ILE A 76 4.84 -1.95 -13.39
N ARG A 77 4.33 -2.21 -14.60
CA ARG A 77 2.90 -2.08 -14.91
C ARG A 77 2.04 -3.04 -14.09
N TYR A 78 2.39 -4.32 -14.07
CA TYR A 78 1.67 -5.30 -13.25
C TYR A 78 1.76 -4.95 -11.77
N TYR A 79 2.92 -4.50 -11.31
CA TYR A 79 3.13 -4.06 -9.93
C TYR A 79 2.16 -2.95 -9.53
N SER A 80 1.91 -1.96 -10.40
CA SER A 80 0.93 -0.91 -10.12
C SER A 80 -0.47 -1.47 -9.86
N TYR A 81 -0.96 -2.40 -10.69
CA TYR A 81 -2.28 -3.02 -10.48
C TYR A 81 -2.34 -3.86 -9.21
N ILE A 82 -1.26 -4.61 -8.94
CA ILE A 82 -1.14 -5.42 -7.73
C ILE A 82 -1.16 -4.52 -6.49
N TYR A 83 -0.49 -3.37 -6.51
CA TYR A 83 -0.50 -2.40 -5.40
C TYR A 83 -1.89 -1.82 -5.14
N TRP A 84 -2.65 -1.51 -6.21
CA TRP A 84 -4.06 -1.08 -6.08
C TRP A 84 -4.96 -2.20 -5.53
N ALA A 85 -4.75 -3.44 -5.96
CA ALA A 85 -5.49 -4.58 -5.42
C ALA A 85 -5.17 -4.79 -3.94
N ASP A 86 -3.90 -4.65 -3.55
CA ASP A 86 -3.45 -4.72 -2.16
C ASP A 86 -4.15 -3.67 -1.28
N LEU A 87 -4.17 -2.42 -1.76
CA LEU A 87 -4.88 -1.33 -1.10
C LEU A 87 -6.36 -1.66 -0.88
N ALA A 88 -7.03 -2.25 -1.86
CA ALA A 88 -8.44 -2.62 -1.76
C ALA A 88 -8.66 -3.73 -0.71
N VAL A 89 -7.80 -4.76 -0.69
CA VAL A 89 -7.87 -5.84 0.30
C VAL A 89 -7.59 -5.31 1.70
N SER A 90 -6.57 -4.46 1.87
CA SER A 90 -6.27 -3.80 3.15
C SER A 90 -7.42 -2.93 3.62
N SER A 91 -8.06 -2.17 2.71
CA SER A 91 -9.23 -1.34 3.04
C SER A 91 -10.42 -2.20 3.48
N LEU A 92 -10.65 -3.34 2.83
CA LEU A 92 -11.71 -4.27 3.22
C LEU A 92 -11.45 -4.83 4.62
N PHE A 93 -10.21 -5.23 4.92
CA PHE A 93 -9.84 -5.71 6.24
C PHE A 93 -10.08 -4.65 7.31
N ILE A 94 -9.68 -3.40 7.04
CA ILE A 94 -9.94 -2.26 7.93
C ILE A 94 -11.43 -2.10 8.23
N ILE A 95 -12.28 -2.11 7.20
CA ILE A 95 -13.74 -2.01 7.36
C ILE A 95 -14.28 -3.17 8.19
N THR A 96 -13.83 -4.39 7.93
CA THR A 96 -14.28 -5.55 8.71
C THR A 96 -13.84 -5.48 10.17
N PHE A 97 -12.63 -4.98 10.44
CA PHE A 97 -12.12 -4.80 11.80
C PHE A 97 -12.90 -3.71 12.54
N GLU A 98 -13.19 -2.59 11.87
CA GLU A 98 -13.99 -1.50 12.43
C GLU A 98 -15.41 -1.97 12.77
N LEU A 99 -16.08 -2.68 11.84
CA LEU A 99 -17.41 -3.25 12.08
C LEU A 99 -17.41 -4.26 13.24
N LEU A 100 -16.42 -5.15 13.29
CA LEU A 100 -16.27 -6.11 14.38
C LEU A 100 -16.08 -5.40 15.72
N TRP A 101 -15.24 -4.36 15.75
CA TRP A 101 -14.96 -3.60 16.96
C TRP A 101 -16.24 -2.94 17.50
N TYR A 102 -17.00 -2.24 16.66
CA TYR A 102 -18.21 -1.51 17.09
C TYR A 102 -19.42 -2.41 17.37
N LEU A 103 -19.59 -3.53 16.65
CA LEU A 103 -20.80 -4.36 16.76
C LEU A 103 -20.68 -5.48 17.80
N ILE A 104 -19.46 -5.98 18.07
CA ILE A 104 -19.27 -7.19 18.89
C ILE A 104 -18.53 -6.90 20.21
N THR A 105 -17.79 -5.80 20.31
CA THR A 105 -17.06 -5.49 21.54
C THR A 105 -17.98 -4.84 22.57
N ASP A 106 -18.29 -5.56 23.65
CA ASP A 106 -19.01 -5.02 24.81
C ASP A 106 -18.14 -3.98 25.55
N HIS A 107 -18.20 -2.71 25.15
CA HIS A 107 -17.47 -1.60 25.79
C HIS A 107 -17.87 -1.35 27.25
N THR A 108 -19.00 -1.91 27.70
CA THR A 108 -19.54 -1.78 29.07
C THR A 108 -18.82 -2.65 30.09
N LYS A 109 -18.16 -3.75 29.69
CA LYS A 109 -17.51 -4.71 30.60
C LYS A 109 -16.21 -4.16 31.23
N ILE A 110 -15.59 -3.15 30.60
CA ILE A 110 -14.34 -2.53 31.07
C ILE A 110 -14.58 -1.58 32.25
N LEU A 111 -15.77 -0.96 32.33
CA LEU A 111 -16.12 -0.03 33.41
C LEU A 111 -16.43 -0.75 34.73
N THR A 112 -16.94 -1.98 34.70
CA THR A 112 -17.29 -2.74 35.92
C THR A 112 -16.07 -3.33 36.62
N LYS A 113 -14.95 -3.55 35.92
CA LYS A 113 -13.72 -4.11 36.52
C LYS A 113 -12.89 -3.07 37.28
N ASN A 114 -12.95 -1.80 36.88
CA ASN A 114 -12.26 -0.70 37.56
C ASN A 114 -13.12 -0.02 38.65
N GLY A 115 -14.42 -0.34 38.73
CA GLY A 115 -15.37 0.28 39.66
C GLY A 115 -15.37 -0.27 41.09
N SER A 116 -14.53 -1.26 41.42
CA SER A 116 -14.42 -1.76 42.81
C SER A 116 -13.44 -0.98 43.69
N PHE A 117 -12.90 0.17 43.23
CA PHE A 117 -12.14 1.06 44.10
C PHE A 117 -12.89 2.38 44.32
N SER A 118 -13.42 2.47 45.55
CA SER A 118 -13.77 3.70 46.27
C SER A 118 -15.08 4.40 45.88
N ASN A 119 -16.15 3.97 46.56
CA ASN A 119 -17.15 4.93 47.02
C ASN A 119 -16.44 5.89 48.00
N ASP A 120 -16.33 7.17 47.65
CA ASP A 120 -16.97 8.22 48.44
C ASP A 120 -16.68 9.62 47.90
N THR A 121 -17.73 10.45 48.01
CA THR A 121 -17.77 11.92 47.94
C THR A 121 -17.91 12.58 46.55
N GLN A 122 -19.17 12.85 46.20
CA GLN A 122 -19.56 13.94 45.30
C GLN A 122 -19.03 15.29 45.80
N SER A 123 -18.56 16.18 44.91
CA SER A 123 -19.12 17.54 44.80
C SER A 123 -18.54 18.39 43.66
N ILE A 124 -19.46 18.87 42.80
CA ILE A 124 -19.67 20.27 42.38
C ILE A 124 -18.45 21.08 41.89
N THR A 125 -18.31 21.27 40.56
CA THR A 125 -18.20 22.56 39.82
C THR A 125 -17.69 22.37 38.37
N GLY A 126 -18.46 22.82 37.37
CA GLY A 126 -18.04 23.30 36.03
C GLY A 126 -17.39 22.34 35.00
N SER A 127 -18.15 21.97 33.94
CA SER A 127 -17.72 21.68 32.53
C SER A 127 -16.70 20.53 32.26
N PRO A 128 -16.67 19.87 31.08
CA PRO A 128 -17.66 19.71 30.01
C PRO A 128 -18.17 18.25 29.96
N THR A 129 -19.06 17.96 29.02
CA THR A 129 -19.52 16.62 28.61
C THR A 129 -18.37 15.59 28.62
N LYS A 130 -18.27 14.78 29.68
CA LYS A 130 -17.34 13.63 29.71
C LYS A 130 -17.87 12.58 28.74
N LEU A 131 -17.47 12.67 27.47
CA LEU A 131 -17.60 11.56 26.53
C LEU A 131 -16.95 10.33 27.19
N PRO A 132 -17.59 9.15 27.18
CA PRO A 132 -17.01 7.96 27.79
C PRO A 132 -15.64 7.68 27.16
N ALA A 133 -14.64 7.33 27.98
CA ALA A 133 -13.22 7.29 27.56
C ALA A 133 -12.97 6.49 26.27
N TRP A 134 -13.79 5.46 26.01
CA TRP A 134 -13.72 4.64 24.80
C TRP A 134 -14.10 5.39 23.52
N GLU A 135 -14.98 6.40 23.57
CA GLU A 135 -15.34 7.21 22.40
C GLU A 135 -14.17 8.10 21.95
N ALA A 136 -13.41 8.64 22.91
CA ALA A 136 -12.21 9.40 22.60
C ALA A 136 -11.11 8.52 21.99
N GLU A 137 -10.90 7.32 22.56
CA GLU A 137 -9.95 6.33 22.02
C GLU A 137 -10.35 5.87 20.61
N ALA A 138 -11.63 5.57 20.38
CA ALA A 138 -12.14 5.16 19.09
C ALA A 138 -12.03 6.27 18.03
N THR A 139 -12.30 7.52 18.42
CA THR A 139 -12.16 8.69 17.52
C THR A 139 -10.71 8.88 17.09
N ILE A 140 -9.76 8.76 18.02
CA ILE A 140 -8.33 8.87 17.73
C ILE A 140 -7.89 7.71 16.82
N ALA A 141 -8.32 6.48 17.09
CA ALA A 141 -8.02 5.32 16.26
C ALA A 141 -8.54 5.49 14.83
N ASN A 142 -9.80 5.91 14.67
CA ASN A 142 -10.41 6.15 13.36
C ASN A 142 -9.72 7.29 12.60
N LEU A 143 -9.26 8.34 13.29
CA LEU A 143 -8.47 9.43 12.68
C LEU A 143 -7.13 8.91 12.13
N ILE A 144 -6.39 8.15 12.95
CA ILE A 144 -5.09 7.57 12.56
C ILE A 144 -5.27 6.61 11.38
N LEU A 145 -6.34 5.82 11.42
CA LEU A 145 -6.69 4.86 10.38
C LEU A 145 -7.04 5.55 9.05
N ALA A 146 -7.86 6.60 9.11
CA ALA A 146 -8.20 7.42 7.94
C ALA A 146 -6.94 8.09 7.35
N PHE A 147 -6.11 8.71 8.19
CA PHE A 147 -4.85 9.32 7.76
C PHE A 147 -3.93 8.30 7.07
N THR A 148 -3.76 7.13 7.68
CA THR A 148 -2.94 6.04 7.12
C THR A 148 -3.48 5.57 5.77
N THR A 149 -4.80 5.53 5.61
CA THR A 149 -5.47 5.16 4.36
C THR A 149 -5.20 6.20 3.27
N PHE A 150 -5.29 7.49 3.58
CA PHE A 150 -4.94 8.56 2.65
C PHE A 150 -3.48 8.49 2.19
N VAL A 151 -2.55 8.21 3.11
CA VAL A 151 -1.13 8.03 2.77
C VAL A 151 -0.94 6.84 1.82
N HIS A 152 -1.62 5.71 2.05
CA HIS A 152 -1.54 4.56 1.14
C HIS A 152 -2.16 4.84 -0.24
N ILE A 153 -3.25 5.59 -0.32
CA ILE A 153 -3.81 6.04 -1.61
C ILE A 153 -2.78 6.90 -2.36
N TYR A 154 -2.10 7.81 -1.67
CA TYR A 154 -1.04 8.61 -2.26
C TYR A 154 0.12 7.73 -2.78
N PHE A 155 0.55 6.73 -2.02
CA PHE A 155 1.56 5.76 -2.47
C PHE A 155 1.12 5.01 -3.73
N ALA A 156 -0.14 4.57 -3.80
CA ALA A 156 -0.68 3.91 -4.99
C ALA A 156 -0.64 4.82 -6.22
N LEU A 157 -0.94 6.12 -6.05
CA LEU A 157 -0.84 7.11 -7.13
C LEU A 157 0.60 7.35 -7.60
N VAL A 158 1.58 7.37 -6.67
CA VAL A 158 3.00 7.49 -7.01
C VAL A 158 3.48 6.29 -7.82
N VAL A 159 3.19 5.07 -7.36
CA VAL A 159 3.56 3.83 -8.07
C VAL A 159 2.92 3.79 -9.46
N HIS A 160 1.65 4.20 -9.58
CA HIS A 160 0.97 4.26 -10.87
C HIS A 160 1.58 5.31 -11.83
N SER A 161 1.98 6.46 -11.30
CA SER A 161 2.65 7.50 -12.08
C SER A 161 3.99 7.01 -12.63
N TYR A 162 4.76 6.26 -11.82
CA TYR A 162 6.02 5.66 -12.25
C TYR A 162 5.83 4.57 -13.31
N ALA A 163 4.80 3.72 -13.18
CA ALA A 163 4.49 2.70 -14.19
C ALA A 163 4.20 3.29 -15.56
N ARG A 164 3.41 4.39 -15.62
CA ARG A 164 3.13 5.09 -16.88
C ARG A 164 4.35 5.78 -17.49
N LEU A 165 5.32 6.19 -16.67
CA LEU A 165 6.59 6.74 -17.18
C LEU A 165 7.42 5.67 -17.87
N GLY A 166 7.51 4.47 -17.27
CA GLY A 166 8.16 3.32 -17.88
C GLY A 166 7.54 2.95 -19.23
N GLU A 167 6.21 2.90 -19.33
CA GLU A 167 5.52 2.60 -20.59
C GLU A 167 5.85 3.60 -21.71
N LYS A 168 5.88 4.90 -21.39
CA LYS A 168 6.21 5.95 -22.36
C LYS A 168 7.64 5.79 -22.89
N GLN A 169 8.62 5.60 -22.00
CA GLN A 169 10.02 5.42 -22.40
C GLN A 169 10.21 4.19 -23.30
N TYR A 170 9.59 3.05 -22.94
CA TYR A 170 9.63 1.85 -23.77
C TYR A 170 8.96 2.01 -25.13
N SER A 171 7.84 2.73 -25.20
CA SER A 171 7.15 2.98 -26.48
C SER A 171 8.00 3.81 -27.45
N ILE A 172 8.72 4.82 -26.92
CA ILE A 172 9.61 5.70 -27.71
C ILE A 172 10.79 4.89 -28.27
N ILE A 173 11.43 4.07 -27.45
CA ILE A 173 12.56 3.22 -27.87
C ILE A 173 12.10 2.25 -28.98
N ARG A 174 10.97 1.57 -28.80
CA ARG A 174 10.41 0.66 -29.82
C ARG A 174 10.10 1.38 -31.14
N THR A 175 9.55 2.59 -31.10
CA THR A 175 9.30 3.38 -32.32
C THR A 175 10.59 3.83 -33.01
N SER A 176 11.65 4.11 -32.25
CA SER A 176 12.96 4.46 -32.84
C SER A 176 13.63 3.27 -33.52
N GLU A 177 13.56 2.08 -32.91
CA GLU A 177 14.13 0.83 -33.42
C GLU A 177 13.44 0.37 -34.72
N HIS A 178 12.13 0.60 -34.84
CA HIS A 178 11.38 0.30 -36.05
C HIS A 178 11.65 1.28 -37.20
N SER A 179 12.15 2.48 -36.91
CA SER A 179 12.45 3.52 -37.92
C SER A 179 13.84 3.35 -38.55
N THR A 180 14.72 2.55 -37.94
CA THR A 180 16.10 2.32 -38.40
C THR A 180 16.38 1.25 -39.47
N PRO A 181 15.47 0.34 -39.91
CA PRO A 181 15.85 -0.71 -40.85
C PRO A 181 15.91 -0.26 -42.33
N ILE A 182 15.32 0.89 -42.70
CA ILE A 182 15.26 1.31 -44.11
C ILE A 182 16.43 2.25 -44.49
N MET A 183 16.92 3.07 -43.54
CA MET A 183 17.90 4.10 -43.86
C MET A 183 19.33 3.54 -43.99
N MET A 184 19.68 2.49 -43.24
CA MET A 184 20.98 1.82 -43.37
C MET A 184 21.10 1.01 -44.67
N SER A 185 20.00 0.45 -45.19
CA SER A 185 20.01 -0.31 -46.44
C SER A 185 20.19 0.59 -47.67
N SER A 186 19.53 1.76 -47.70
CA SER A 186 19.66 2.72 -48.80
C SER A 186 21.07 3.34 -48.89
N LEU A 187 21.70 3.62 -47.76
CA LEU A 187 23.02 4.27 -47.71
C LEU A 187 24.14 3.27 -48.09
N VAL A 188 24.02 2.01 -47.68
CA VAL A 188 24.93 0.93 -48.09
C VAL A 188 24.79 0.59 -49.57
N MET A 189 23.58 0.61 -50.14
CA MET A 189 23.37 0.41 -51.58
C MET A 189 23.81 1.61 -52.44
N ALA A 190 23.72 2.84 -51.93
CA ALA A 190 24.21 4.03 -52.64
C ALA A 190 25.75 4.11 -52.68
N LEU A 191 26.44 3.54 -51.68
CA LEU A 191 27.91 3.49 -51.63
C LEU A 191 28.54 2.31 -52.38
N LEU A 192 27.74 1.34 -52.85
CA LEU A 192 28.21 0.13 -53.54
C LEU A 192 28.05 0.18 -55.07
N LYS A 193 27.78 1.35 -55.65
CA LYS A 193 27.76 1.51 -57.11
C LYS A 193 29.11 2.03 -57.62
N PRO A 194 30.03 1.17 -58.10
CA PRO A 194 31.23 1.63 -58.79
C PRO A 194 30.86 2.24 -60.17
N PRO A 195 31.73 3.12 -60.72
CA PRO A 195 31.55 3.79 -62.01
C PRO A 195 31.57 2.83 -63.21
#